data_AF-A0A961XT50-F1
#
_entry.id   AF-A0A961XT50-F1
#
_cell.length_a   1.000
_cell.length_b   1.000
_cell.length_c   1.000
_cell.angle_alpha   90.00
_cell.angle_beta   90.00
_cell.angle_gamma   90.00
#
_symmetry.space_group_name_H-M   'P 1'
#
loop_
_entity.id
_entity.type
_entity.pdbx_description
1 polymer ?
#
loop_
_entity_poly.entity_id
_entity_poly.type
_entity_poly.pdbx_seq_one_letter_code
_entity_poly.pdbx_strand_id
1 'polypeptide(L)'
;MFHSGSGGKTSKSVAAMALSTVCVVAMASPASADLINKAVAAALFNGVAVTSQESTANVPITPARRALGVSVVAADFDGGVDGGPEVGAGDTLAFTIGVTNQGNVTLSGVAPKLEALTFAGRRQEQSNPAGEADATVALAPGETREFRLVYTLSAEDAYSAAGVENAVASVWSASASGGPVEIAQAERTDTIAAAPALEISKSYAFAEDNGTQGSADAGDIIVYSYIVRNVGNVALSDVHVVDRHGSDEAHALTLDSSAYAGALGNGEGQWDMSETTPAKFGANEDANGGDAVFGKLGVGGAVTFIYTHRVTQEEFDAQ
;
A
#
# COMPACT_ATOMS: atom_id res chain seq x y z
N MET A 1 8.28 -104.12 -47.04
CA MET A 1 9.63 -104.20 -47.64
C MET A 1 10.60 -103.43 -46.75
N PHE A 2 11.41 -104.19 -46.02
CA PHE A 2 12.81 -103.99 -45.64
C PHE A 2 13.55 -102.62 -45.69
N HIS A 3 14.36 -102.46 -44.63
CA HIS A 3 15.54 -101.59 -44.35
C HIS A 3 15.27 -100.21 -43.73
N SER A 4 15.56 -99.97 -42.43
CA SER A 4 16.88 -99.92 -41.71
C SER A 4 17.59 -98.58 -41.97
N GLY A 5 18.03 -97.79 -40.99
CA GLY A 5 18.31 -98.12 -39.60
C GLY A 5 18.54 -96.90 -38.71
N SER A 6 18.75 -97.22 -37.43
CA SER A 6 18.89 -96.30 -36.30
C SER A 6 20.23 -95.57 -36.30
N GLY A 7 20.26 -94.38 -35.70
CA GLY A 7 21.48 -93.68 -35.32
C GLY A 7 21.18 -92.62 -34.28
N GLY A 8 20.92 -93.04 -33.04
CA GLY A 8 20.85 -92.11 -31.92
C GLY A 8 22.24 -91.53 -31.60
N LYS A 9 22.32 -90.21 -31.45
CA LYS A 9 23.30 -89.56 -30.57
C LYS A 9 22.62 -88.40 -29.85
N THR A 10 22.50 -88.56 -28.54
CA THR A 10 22.28 -87.52 -27.54
C THR A 10 23.48 -86.58 -27.45
N SER A 11 23.24 -85.40 -26.84
CA SER A 11 24.21 -84.37 -26.42
C SER A 11 24.52 -83.33 -27.52
N LYS A 12 24.39 -82.02 -27.31
CA LYS A 12 24.55 -81.22 -26.10
C LYS A 12 23.59 -80.03 -26.13
N SER A 13 23.09 -79.66 -24.96
CA SER A 13 22.63 -78.31 -24.68
C SER A 13 23.71 -77.30 -25.10
N VAL A 14 23.40 -76.43 -26.04
CA VAL A 14 24.04 -75.11 -26.09
C VAL A 14 22.95 -74.13 -25.71
N ALA A 15 22.95 -73.77 -24.43
CA ALA A 15 22.34 -72.54 -23.99
C ALA A 15 23.01 -71.41 -24.78
N ALA A 16 22.37 -70.95 -25.85
CA ALA A 16 22.75 -69.70 -26.48
C ALA A 16 22.25 -68.60 -25.56
N MET A 17 23.13 -68.24 -24.62
CA MET A 17 23.03 -67.09 -23.76
C MET A 17 22.89 -65.86 -24.67
N ALA A 18 21.65 -65.44 -24.93
CA ALA A 18 21.39 -64.21 -25.67
C ALA A 18 21.85 -63.07 -24.76
N LEU A 19 23.06 -62.59 -25.01
CA LEU A 19 23.58 -61.36 -24.42
C LEU A 19 22.72 -60.20 -24.96
N SER A 20 21.56 -59.99 -24.35
CA SER A 20 20.73 -58.81 -24.56
C SER A 20 21.36 -57.66 -23.79
N THR A 21 22.51 -57.19 -24.24
CA THR A 21 23.08 -55.95 -23.73
C THR A 21 22.32 -54.81 -24.41
N VAL A 22 21.19 -54.42 -23.81
CA VAL A 22 20.61 -53.10 -24.07
C VAL A 22 21.62 -52.10 -23.50
N CYS A 23 22.44 -51.53 -24.37
CA CYS A 23 23.34 -50.44 -24.00
C CYS A 23 22.48 -49.19 -23.80
N VAL A 24 21.99 -48.99 -22.58
CA VAL A 24 21.45 -47.69 -22.16
C VAL A 24 22.67 -46.80 -21.93
N VAL A 25 23.09 -46.06 -22.97
CA VAL A 25 24.01 -44.95 -22.75
C VAL A 25 23.20 -43.85 -22.07
N ALA A 26 23.26 -43.81 -20.74
CA ALA A 26 22.78 -42.69 -19.97
C ALA A 26 23.69 -41.49 -20.27
N MET A 27 23.28 -40.67 -21.24
CA MET A 27 23.91 -39.38 -21.49
C MET A 27 23.49 -38.45 -20.35
N ALA A 28 24.42 -38.13 -19.46
CA ALA A 28 24.26 -37.00 -18.54
C ALA A 28 24.04 -35.75 -19.41
N SER A 29 22.80 -35.27 -19.44
CA SER A 29 22.42 -34.16 -20.30
C SER A 29 22.53 -32.85 -19.54
N PRO A 30 23.25 -31.84 -20.06
CA PRO A 30 23.02 -30.46 -19.63
C PRO A 30 21.56 -30.09 -19.91
N ALA A 31 21.08 -28.98 -19.33
CA ALA A 31 19.68 -28.55 -19.22
C ALA A 31 18.84 -28.40 -20.53
N SER A 32 19.29 -28.96 -21.66
CA SER A 32 18.60 -29.01 -22.95
C SER A 32 19.19 -30.13 -23.83
N ALA A 33 19.01 -31.40 -23.49
CA ALA A 33 19.26 -32.47 -24.46
C ALA A 33 17.97 -33.18 -24.82
N ASP A 34 17.81 -33.43 -26.12
CA ASP A 34 16.73 -34.26 -26.65
C ASP A 34 16.86 -35.70 -26.15
N LEU A 35 15.72 -36.39 -26.06
CA LEU A 35 15.69 -37.81 -25.76
C LEU A 35 16.04 -38.59 -27.03
N ILE A 36 17.26 -39.11 -27.07
CA ILE A 36 17.78 -39.91 -28.18
C ILE A 36 17.55 -41.40 -27.89
N ASN A 37 16.76 -42.07 -28.73
CA ASN A 37 16.55 -43.53 -28.66
C ASN A 37 17.25 -44.22 -29.85
N LYS A 38 18.03 -45.27 -29.57
CA LYS A 38 18.83 -45.99 -30.57
C LYS A 38 18.49 -47.48 -30.54
N ALA A 39 18.36 -48.09 -31.72
CA ALA A 39 18.02 -49.50 -31.87
C ALA A 39 18.87 -50.20 -32.94
N VAL A 40 19.27 -51.43 -32.65
CA VAL A 40 19.96 -52.34 -33.59
C VAL A 40 19.25 -53.70 -33.52
N ALA A 41 18.90 -54.27 -34.67
CA ALA A 41 18.42 -55.63 -34.76
C ALA A 41 19.60 -56.59 -34.94
N ALA A 42 19.56 -57.74 -34.26
CA ALA A 42 20.56 -58.79 -34.40
C ALA A 42 19.90 -60.15 -34.58
N ALA A 43 20.48 -61.00 -35.42
CA ALA A 43 20.06 -62.37 -35.67
C ALA A 43 21.28 -63.30 -35.83
N LEU A 44 21.04 -64.61 -35.77
CA LEU A 44 22.04 -65.62 -36.06
C LEU A 44 21.67 -66.35 -37.36
N PHE A 45 22.63 -66.53 -38.26
CA PHE A 45 22.53 -67.43 -39.39
C PHE A 45 23.70 -68.42 -39.35
N ASN A 46 23.41 -69.72 -39.20
CA ASN A 46 24.42 -70.78 -39.06
C ASN A 46 25.47 -70.51 -37.96
N GLY A 47 25.06 -69.87 -36.86
CA GLY A 47 25.96 -69.52 -35.75
C GLY A 47 26.79 -68.24 -35.95
N VAL A 48 26.63 -67.55 -37.08
CA VAL A 48 27.25 -66.24 -37.34
C VAL A 48 26.26 -65.13 -37.05
N ALA A 49 26.69 -64.09 -36.33
CA ALA A 49 25.87 -62.91 -36.05
C ALA A 49 25.69 -62.04 -37.29
N VAL A 50 24.46 -61.60 -37.53
CA VAL A 50 24.08 -60.59 -38.52
C VAL A 50 23.39 -59.46 -37.77
N THR A 51 23.84 -58.23 -37.98
CA THR A 51 23.27 -57.05 -37.34
C THR A 51 22.76 -56.05 -38.36
N SER A 52 21.72 -55.30 -38.02
CA SER A 52 21.31 -54.13 -38.79
C SER A 52 22.25 -52.96 -38.55
N GLN A 53 22.09 -51.91 -39.35
CA GLN A 53 22.58 -50.58 -38.98
C GLN A 53 21.82 -50.06 -37.76
N GLU A 54 22.42 -49.10 -37.04
CA GLU A 54 21.75 -48.37 -35.96
C GLU A 54 20.65 -47.48 -36.54
N SER A 55 19.44 -47.62 -36.02
CA SER A 55 18.33 -46.69 -36.24
C SER A 55 18.22 -45.77 -35.04
N THR A 56 18.04 -44.47 -35.26
CA THR A 56 17.93 -43.46 -34.21
C THR A 56 16.60 -42.71 -34.35
N ALA A 57 15.92 -42.52 -33.23
CA ALA A 57 14.80 -41.59 -33.09
C ALA A 57 15.19 -40.48 -32.10
N ASN A 58 14.84 -39.25 -32.42
CA ASN A 58 15.11 -38.08 -31.60
C ASN A 58 13.79 -37.45 -31.15
N VAL A 59 13.59 -37.29 -29.84
CA VAL A 59 12.42 -36.62 -29.27
C VAL A 59 12.87 -35.32 -28.61
N PRO A 60 12.51 -34.15 -29.15
CA PRO A 60 12.95 -32.88 -28.59
C PRO A 60 12.34 -32.64 -27.21
N ILE A 61 13.14 -32.09 -26.29
CA ILE A 61 12.69 -31.68 -24.96
C ILE A 61 12.64 -30.16 -24.89
N THR A 62 11.50 -29.59 -24.51
CA THR A 62 11.37 -28.15 -24.29
C THR A 62 12.27 -27.73 -23.13
N PRO A 63 13.15 -26.73 -23.31
CA PRO A 63 14.01 -26.25 -22.23
C PRO A 63 13.22 -25.79 -21.00
N ALA A 64 13.80 -25.99 -19.82
CA ALA A 64 13.24 -25.49 -18.57
C ALA A 64 13.19 -23.96 -18.59
N ARG A 65 11.98 -23.40 -18.49
CA ARG A 65 11.70 -21.98 -18.38
C ARG A 65 11.16 -21.69 -16.99
N ARG A 66 11.86 -20.84 -16.25
CA ARG A 66 11.47 -20.34 -14.93
C ARG A 66 11.00 -18.90 -15.08
N ALA A 67 9.70 -18.65 -14.89
CA ALA A 67 9.13 -17.31 -15.02
C ALA A 67 8.00 -17.08 -14.02
N LEU A 68 7.96 -15.90 -13.42
CA LEU A 68 6.92 -15.44 -12.51
C LEU A 68 6.22 -14.20 -13.07
N GLY A 69 4.88 -14.25 -13.07
CA GLY A 69 4.03 -13.08 -13.21
C GLY A 69 3.64 -12.53 -11.84
N VAL A 70 3.48 -11.21 -11.74
CA VAL A 70 3.06 -10.52 -10.53
C VAL A 70 1.88 -9.61 -10.87
N SER A 71 0.94 -9.46 -9.94
CA SER A 71 -0.21 -8.57 -10.05
C SER A 71 -0.57 -8.00 -8.69
N VAL A 72 -1.02 -6.75 -8.63
CA VAL A 72 -1.59 -6.15 -7.42
C VAL A 72 -3.11 -6.25 -7.56
N VAL A 73 -3.72 -7.17 -6.81
CA VAL A 73 -5.15 -7.50 -6.91
C VAL A 73 -6.00 -6.46 -6.18
N ALA A 74 -5.53 -6.02 -5.01
CA ALA A 74 -6.17 -4.98 -4.22
C ALA A 74 -5.13 -4.22 -3.39
N ALA A 75 -5.44 -2.96 -3.11
CA ALA A 75 -4.85 -2.19 -2.03
C ALA A 75 -6.02 -1.53 -1.30
N ASP A 76 -6.11 -1.75 0.00
CA ASP A 76 -7.22 -1.25 0.82
C ASP A 76 -6.66 -0.52 2.04
N PHE A 77 -7.21 0.67 2.29
CA PHE A 77 -6.93 1.41 3.51
C PHE A 77 -7.91 0.92 4.56
N ASP A 78 -7.44 0.06 5.45
CA ASP A 78 -8.20 -0.31 6.63
C ASP A 78 -8.06 0.84 7.64
N GLY A 79 -9.11 1.64 7.80
CA GLY A 79 -9.21 2.79 8.73
C GLY A 79 -9.27 2.37 10.21
N GLY A 80 -8.41 1.42 10.59
CA GLY A 80 -8.64 0.52 11.69
C GLY A 80 -7.61 0.57 12.80
N VAL A 81 -7.44 1.71 13.47
CA VAL A 81 -7.06 1.74 14.90
C VAL A 81 -7.72 2.85 15.74
N ASP A 82 -8.25 3.91 15.13
CA ASP A 82 -8.87 5.04 15.86
C ASP A 82 -10.41 5.13 15.74
N GLY A 83 -11.03 4.33 14.85
CA GLY A 83 -12.48 4.28 14.65
C GLY A 83 -13.07 5.49 13.92
N GLY A 84 -12.23 6.35 13.32
CA GLY A 84 -12.66 7.44 12.44
C GLY A 84 -12.91 6.98 11.00
N PRO A 85 -13.67 7.75 10.19
CA PRO A 85 -13.82 7.49 8.76
C PRO A 85 -12.61 7.95 7.91
N GLU A 86 -11.57 8.49 8.53
CA GLU A 86 -10.45 9.17 7.87
C GLU A 86 -9.19 8.33 7.93
N VAL A 87 -8.45 8.24 6.82
CA VAL A 87 -7.15 7.57 6.79
C VAL A 87 -6.12 8.45 7.50
N GLY A 88 -5.63 7.97 8.64
CA GLY A 88 -4.72 8.68 9.54
C GLY A 88 -3.45 7.90 9.88
N ALA A 89 -2.72 8.43 10.86
CA ALA A 89 -1.51 7.82 11.37
C ALA A 89 -1.82 6.54 12.16
N GLY A 90 -1.14 5.44 11.85
CA GLY A 90 -1.36 4.15 12.49
C GLY A 90 -2.34 3.24 11.75
N ASP A 91 -3.14 3.79 10.83
CA ASP A 91 -3.96 2.99 9.92
C ASP A 91 -3.09 2.14 9.00
N THR A 92 -3.71 1.17 8.33
CA THR A 92 -2.97 0.22 7.50
C THR A 92 -3.39 0.24 6.05
N LEU A 93 -2.40 0.13 5.17
CA LEU A 93 -2.57 -0.14 3.75
C LEU A 93 -2.29 -1.63 3.52
N ALA A 94 -3.34 -2.39 3.24
CA ALA A 94 -3.27 -3.82 2.98
C ALA A 94 -3.22 -4.11 1.48
N PHE A 95 -2.13 -4.73 1.02
CA PHE A 95 -1.93 -5.19 -0.35
C PHE A 95 -2.26 -6.67 -0.50
N THR A 96 -3.00 -7.02 -1.55
CA THR A 96 -3.15 -8.41 -2.02
C THR A 96 -2.36 -8.58 -3.31
N ILE A 97 -1.28 -9.38 -3.27
CA ILE A 97 -0.35 -9.60 -4.38
C ILE A 97 -0.56 -10.99 -4.96
N GLY A 98 -0.97 -11.08 -6.23
CA GLY A 98 -1.09 -12.33 -6.96
C GLY A 98 0.21 -12.66 -7.68
N VAL A 99 0.80 -13.83 -7.38
CA VAL A 99 2.01 -14.35 -8.04
C VAL A 99 1.67 -15.62 -8.81
N THR A 100 2.02 -15.66 -10.09
CA THR A 100 1.70 -16.76 -11.02
C THR A 100 2.95 -17.39 -11.59
N ASN A 101 3.06 -18.72 -11.59
CA ASN A 101 4.12 -19.41 -12.34
C ASN A 101 3.78 -19.47 -13.83
N GLN A 102 4.47 -18.65 -14.63
CA GLN A 102 4.33 -18.61 -16.09
C GLN A 102 5.38 -19.49 -16.81
N GLY A 103 6.22 -20.18 -16.03
CA GLY A 103 7.20 -21.14 -16.53
C GLY A 103 6.60 -22.52 -16.82
N ASN A 104 7.45 -23.46 -17.19
CA ASN A 104 7.09 -24.87 -17.41
C ASN A 104 7.69 -25.83 -16.37
N VAL A 105 8.28 -25.29 -15.30
CA VAL A 105 8.78 -26.05 -14.15
C VAL A 105 8.16 -25.53 -12.87
N THR A 106 7.95 -26.42 -11.90
CA THR A 106 7.51 -26.03 -10.56
C THR A 106 8.56 -25.13 -9.91
N LEU A 107 8.11 -24.03 -9.31
CA LEU A 107 8.95 -23.08 -8.58
C LEU A 107 8.70 -23.21 -7.08
N SER A 108 9.75 -23.17 -6.28
CA SER A 108 9.67 -23.27 -4.81
C SER A 108 10.23 -22.03 -4.13
N GLY A 109 9.79 -21.76 -2.91
CA GLY A 109 10.17 -20.57 -2.16
C GLY A 109 9.72 -19.29 -2.86
N VAL A 110 8.50 -19.30 -3.39
CA VAL A 110 7.91 -18.16 -4.07
C VAL A 110 7.45 -17.15 -3.03
N ALA A 111 7.93 -15.91 -3.13
CA ALA A 111 7.52 -14.82 -2.24
C ALA A 111 7.44 -13.49 -2.99
N PRO A 112 6.43 -12.65 -2.71
CA PRO A 112 6.35 -11.28 -3.23
C PRO A 112 7.46 -10.39 -2.63
N LYS A 113 7.83 -9.35 -3.35
CA LYS A 113 8.81 -8.36 -2.93
C LYS A 113 8.35 -6.96 -3.32
N LEU A 114 8.34 -6.05 -2.35
CA LEU A 114 8.13 -4.62 -2.55
C LEU A 114 9.45 -4.01 -3.03
N GLU A 115 9.43 -3.44 -4.23
CA GLU A 115 10.59 -2.75 -4.81
C GLU A 115 10.57 -1.25 -4.46
N ALA A 116 9.38 -0.65 -4.41
CA ALA A 116 9.19 0.73 -4.00
C ALA A 116 7.77 0.94 -3.47
N LEU A 117 7.66 1.78 -2.44
CA LEU A 117 6.42 2.38 -1.98
C LEU A 117 6.67 3.88 -1.81
N THR A 118 5.79 4.72 -2.33
CA THR A 118 5.88 6.17 -2.19
C THR A 118 4.56 6.78 -1.71
N PHE A 119 4.67 7.87 -0.96
CA PHE A 119 3.56 8.74 -0.55
C PHE A 119 3.87 10.17 -1.00
N ALA A 120 3.06 10.73 -1.90
CA ALA A 120 3.30 12.00 -2.56
C ALA A 120 4.73 12.13 -3.13
N GLY A 121 5.24 11.03 -3.73
CA GLY A 121 6.58 10.95 -4.30
C GLY A 121 7.71 10.72 -3.29
N ARG A 122 7.43 10.73 -1.98
CA ARG A 122 8.42 10.39 -0.93
C ARG A 122 8.57 8.88 -0.85
N ARG A 123 9.78 8.37 -1.04
CA ARG A 123 10.07 6.93 -0.99
C ARG A 123 10.17 6.44 0.46
N GLN A 124 9.52 5.32 0.74
CA GLN A 124 9.65 4.62 2.00
C GLN A 124 10.83 3.65 1.99
N GLU A 125 11.54 3.57 3.13
CA GLU A 125 12.71 2.71 3.29
C GLU A 125 12.38 1.27 3.68
N GLN A 126 11.09 0.98 3.96
CA GLN A 126 10.66 -0.36 4.33
C GLN A 126 10.87 -1.37 3.20
N SER A 127 11.59 -2.46 3.50
CA SER A 127 12.00 -3.47 2.52
C SER A 127 10.91 -4.48 2.14
N ASN A 128 9.90 -4.66 3.01
CA ASN A 128 8.64 -5.35 2.72
C ASN A 128 7.60 -5.03 3.80
N PRO A 129 6.32 -4.83 3.46
CA PRO A 129 5.24 -4.75 4.44
C PRO A 129 5.10 -6.08 5.21
N ALA A 130 4.56 -6.03 6.42
CA ALA A 130 4.40 -7.21 7.26
C ALA A 130 3.28 -8.11 6.71
N GLY A 131 3.44 -9.44 6.75
CA GLY A 131 2.39 -10.36 6.29
C GLY A 131 2.95 -11.71 5.86
N GLU A 132 2.11 -12.49 5.19
CA GLU A 132 2.44 -13.85 4.73
C GLU A 132 3.39 -13.79 3.53
N ALA A 133 4.68 -13.58 3.78
CA ALA A 133 5.72 -13.90 2.81
C ALA A 133 6.41 -15.19 3.27
N ASP A 134 5.71 -16.33 3.18
CA ASP A 134 6.28 -17.60 3.62
C ASP A 134 7.25 -18.14 2.55
N ALA A 135 8.51 -18.37 2.95
CA ALA A 135 9.59 -18.84 2.09
C ALA A 135 9.41 -20.29 1.60
N THR A 136 8.26 -20.92 1.85
CA THR A 136 7.98 -22.33 1.55
C THR A 136 6.96 -22.55 0.42
N VAL A 137 6.36 -21.50 -0.15
CA VAL A 137 5.35 -21.66 -1.20
C VAL A 137 5.93 -22.27 -2.47
N ALA A 138 5.27 -23.31 -2.99
CA ALA A 138 5.59 -23.92 -4.27
C ALA A 138 4.43 -23.71 -5.26
N LEU A 139 4.75 -23.32 -6.50
CA LEU A 139 3.80 -23.09 -7.57
C LEU A 139 4.07 -24.05 -8.73
N ALA A 140 3.10 -24.92 -9.04
CA ALA A 140 3.12 -25.68 -10.29
C ALA A 140 2.98 -24.75 -11.52
N PRO A 141 3.37 -25.18 -12.73
CA PRO A 141 3.14 -24.39 -13.94
C PRO A 141 1.68 -23.96 -14.09
N GLY A 142 1.44 -22.66 -14.28
CA GLY A 142 0.11 -22.06 -14.39
C GLY A 142 -0.60 -21.79 -13.05
N GLU A 143 -0.03 -22.17 -11.91
CA GLU A 143 -0.62 -21.90 -10.60
C GLU A 143 -0.41 -20.44 -10.18
N THR A 144 -1.44 -19.87 -9.54
CA THR A 144 -1.42 -18.53 -8.93
C THR A 144 -1.65 -18.65 -7.42
N ARG A 145 -0.92 -17.84 -6.64
CA ARG A 145 -1.17 -17.63 -5.21
C ARG A 145 -1.27 -16.16 -4.89
N GLU A 146 -2.18 -15.83 -3.99
CA GLU A 146 -2.35 -14.48 -3.45
C GLU A 146 -1.68 -14.38 -2.08
N PHE A 147 -1.00 -13.26 -1.85
CA PHE A 147 -0.30 -12.95 -0.61
C PHE A 147 -0.85 -11.65 -0.04
N ARG A 148 -1.18 -11.65 1.26
CA ARG A 148 -1.64 -10.45 1.96
C ARG A 148 -0.49 -9.82 2.75
N LEU A 149 -0.20 -8.56 2.46
CA LEU A 149 0.88 -7.77 3.06
C LEU A 149 0.31 -6.45 3.57
N VAL A 150 0.80 -5.95 4.70
CA VAL A 150 0.22 -4.83 5.43
C VAL A 150 1.32 -3.82 5.76
N TYR A 151 1.11 -2.58 5.35
CA TYR A 151 1.96 -1.44 5.68
C TYR A 151 1.22 -0.55 6.67
N THR A 152 1.82 -0.24 7.82
CA THR A 152 1.27 0.72 8.78
C THR A 152 1.69 2.13 8.40
N LEU A 153 0.74 3.02 8.19
CA LEU A 153 0.96 4.40 7.79
C LEU A 153 1.60 5.18 8.93
N SER A 154 2.70 5.88 8.63
CA SER A 154 3.12 7.00 9.47
C SER A 154 2.18 8.18 9.28
N ALA A 155 2.20 9.12 10.22
CA ALA A 155 1.47 10.36 10.07
C ALA A 155 1.93 11.15 8.82
N GLU A 156 3.22 11.13 8.49
CA GLU A 156 3.72 11.80 7.29
C GLU A 156 3.22 11.15 6.00
N ASP A 157 3.07 9.82 5.97
CA ASP A 157 2.51 9.07 4.83
C ASP A 157 1.07 9.51 4.54
N ALA A 158 0.22 9.46 5.58
CA ALA A 158 -1.19 9.77 5.45
C ALA A 158 -1.42 11.22 5.01
N TYR A 159 -0.78 12.18 5.69
CA TYR A 159 -1.08 13.61 5.48
C TYR A 159 -0.39 14.21 4.25
N SER A 160 0.77 13.71 3.83
CA SER A 160 1.41 14.23 2.60
C SER A 160 0.69 13.78 1.33
N ALA A 161 0.05 12.61 1.36
CA ALA A 161 -0.69 12.05 0.23
C ALA A 161 -2.19 12.37 0.24
N ALA A 162 -2.75 12.83 1.36
CA ALA A 162 -4.16 13.17 1.49
C ALA A 162 -4.59 14.22 0.45
N GLY A 163 -5.65 13.91 -0.31
CA GLY A 163 -6.20 14.80 -1.34
C GLY A 163 -5.38 14.91 -2.62
N VAL A 164 -4.25 14.21 -2.74
CA VAL A 164 -3.42 14.20 -3.94
C VAL A 164 -3.69 12.93 -4.75
N GLU A 165 -4.18 13.10 -5.97
CA GLU A 165 -4.54 11.98 -6.85
C GLU A 165 -3.32 11.11 -7.17
N ASN A 166 -3.46 9.78 -7.04
CA ASN A 166 -2.42 8.78 -7.31
C ASN A 166 -1.13 8.99 -6.49
N ALA A 167 -1.22 9.67 -5.34
CA ALA A 167 -0.06 9.99 -4.52
C ALA A 167 0.56 8.78 -3.83
N VAL A 168 -0.19 7.70 -3.65
CA VAL A 168 0.34 6.44 -3.13
C VAL A 168 0.71 5.56 -4.31
N ALA A 169 1.98 5.21 -4.48
CA ALA A 169 2.43 4.35 -5.57
C ALA A 169 3.25 3.18 -5.05
N SER A 170 2.99 1.98 -5.56
CA SER A 170 3.71 0.77 -5.19
C SER A 170 4.21 0.02 -6.42
N VAL A 171 5.41 -0.55 -6.30
CA VAL A 171 6.04 -1.40 -7.32
C VAL A 171 6.40 -2.73 -6.67
N TRP A 172 5.92 -3.81 -7.27
CA TRP A 172 6.02 -5.17 -6.76
C TRP A 172 6.73 -6.08 -7.74
N SER A 173 7.50 -7.01 -7.21
CA SER A 173 8.09 -8.14 -7.91
C SER A 173 7.86 -9.42 -7.09
N ALA A 174 8.47 -10.53 -7.52
CA ALA A 174 8.48 -11.77 -6.76
C ALA A 174 9.86 -12.43 -6.87
N SER A 175 10.11 -13.41 -6.01
CA SER A 175 11.33 -14.22 -6.04
C SER A 175 10.99 -15.71 -6.01
N ALA A 176 11.94 -16.55 -6.43
CA ALA A 176 11.86 -18.00 -6.28
C ALA A 176 13.27 -18.58 -6.03
N SER A 177 13.35 -19.63 -5.22
CA SER A 177 14.60 -20.34 -4.94
C SER A 177 15.07 -21.22 -6.11
N GLY A 178 16.37 -21.54 -6.19
CA GLY A 178 16.90 -22.46 -7.19
C GLY A 178 17.46 -21.82 -8.47
N GLY A 179 17.83 -20.54 -8.43
CA GLY A 179 18.60 -19.86 -9.49
C GLY A 179 17.85 -18.73 -10.19
N PRO A 180 18.33 -18.27 -11.36
CA PRO A 180 17.72 -17.17 -12.12
C PRO A 180 16.28 -17.49 -12.55
N VAL A 181 15.39 -16.53 -12.35
CA VAL A 181 13.98 -16.59 -12.73
C VAL A 181 13.63 -15.28 -13.44
N GLU A 182 12.91 -15.38 -14.55
CA GLU A 182 12.35 -14.20 -15.23
C GLU A 182 11.19 -13.68 -14.38
N ILE A 183 11.21 -12.41 -13.99
CA ILE A 183 10.21 -11.83 -13.08
C ILE A 183 9.61 -10.60 -13.75
N ALA A 184 8.27 -10.59 -13.88
CA ALA A 184 7.53 -9.38 -14.21
C ALA A 184 7.32 -8.51 -12.96
N GLN A 185 7.23 -7.19 -13.16
CA GLN A 185 6.83 -6.26 -12.11
C GLN A 185 5.35 -5.91 -12.25
N ALA A 186 4.74 -5.53 -11.14
CA ALA A 186 3.40 -4.95 -11.09
C ALA A 186 3.45 -3.60 -10.39
N GLU A 187 2.74 -2.64 -10.94
CA GLU A 187 2.64 -1.29 -10.39
C GLU A 187 1.19 -0.99 -10.04
N ARG A 188 0.97 -0.19 -9.01
CA ARG A 188 -0.34 0.30 -8.63
C ARG A 188 -0.23 1.69 -8.02
N THR A 189 -1.21 2.53 -8.32
CA THR A 189 -1.42 3.80 -7.64
C THR A 189 -2.76 3.80 -6.90
N ASP A 190 -2.79 4.52 -5.78
CA ASP A 190 -3.95 4.71 -4.93
C ASP A 190 -4.01 6.17 -4.44
N THR A 191 -5.18 6.59 -3.96
CA THR A 191 -5.42 7.95 -3.47
C THR A 191 -5.98 7.88 -2.05
N ILE A 192 -5.39 8.67 -1.15
CA ILE A 192 -5.98 8.94 0.17
C ILE A 192 -6.95 10.11 0.01
N ALA A 193 -8.23 9.89 0.35
CA ALA A 193 -9.24 10.93 0.24
C ALA A 193 -8.96 12.09 1.20
N ALA A 194 -9.23 13.33 0.76
CA ALA A 194 -9.23 14.49 1.63
C ALA A 194 -10.45 14.44 2.56
N ALA A 195 -10.21 14.63 3.84
CA ALA A 195 -11.21 14.73 4.90
C ALA A 195 -10.92 15.99 5.72
N PRO A 196 -11.35 17.19 5.25
CA PRO A 196 -11.18 18.43 6.00
C PRO A 196 -12.16 18.50 7.18
N ALA A 197 -11.66 18.86 8.36
CA ALA A 197 -12.48 19.02 9.56
C ALA A 197 -11.90 20.04 10.53
N LEU A 198 -12.79 20.76 11.23
CA LEU A 198 -12.46 21.77 12.24
C LEU A 198 -13.20 21.50 13.55
N GLU A 199 -12.53 21.79 14.65
CA GLU A 199 -13.10 21.86 15.98
C GLU A 199 -12.90 23.29 16.53
N ILE A 200 -13.89 23.82 17.25
CA ILE A 200 -13.80 25.12 17.92
C ILE A 200 -14.25 25.00 19.37
N SER A 201 -13.54 25.64 20.28
CA SER A 201 -13.97 25.83 21.67
C SER A 201 -14.01 27.32 21.99
N LYS A 202 -15.05 27.76 22.73
CA LYS A 202 -15.25 29.15 23.16
C LYS A 202 -15.22 29.20 24.69
N SER A 203 -14.46 30.15 25.24
CA SER A 203 -14.42 30.44 26.67
C SER A 203 -14.41 31.95 26.90
N TYR A 204 -14.64 32.39 28.14
CA TYR A 204 -14.59 33.80 28.51
C TYR A 204 -13.94 33.99 29.88
N ALA A 205 -13.40 35.19 30.11
CA ALA A 205 -12.93 35.66 31.41
C ALA A 205 -13.22 37.16 31.55
N PHE A 206 -13.54 37.61 32.76
CA PHE A 206 -13.61 39.04 33.06
C PHE A 206 -12.18 39.60 33.18
N ALA A 207 -11.83 40.54 32.30
CA ALA A 207 -10.62 41.36 32.45
C ALA A 207 -10.87 42.52 33.43
N GLU A 208 -12.09 43.05 33.45
CA GLU A 208 -12.59 44.00 34.46
C GLU A 208 -13.99 43.54 34.89
N ASP A 209 -14.17 43.27 36.18
CA ASP A 209 -15.44 42.91 36.84
C ASP A 209 -15.71 43.99 37.90
N ASN A 210 -16.42 45.04 37.47
CA ASN A 210 -16.71 46.23 38.24
C ASN A 210 -18.16 46.18 38.75
N GLY A 211 -18.44 45.24 39.65
CA GLY A 211 -19.73 45.21 40.33
C GLY A 211 -20.00 43.89 41.04
N THR A 212 -20.99 43.15 40.56
CA THR A 212 -21.46 41.89 41.12
C THR A 212 -20.56 40.75 40.65
N GLN A 213 -19.65 40.32 41.52
CA GLN A 213 -18.68 39.27 41.20
C GLN A 213 -19.32 38.05 40.50
N GLY A 214 -18.79 37.72 39.33
CA GLY A 214 -19.23 36.57 38.54
C GLY A 214 -20.47 36.82 37.68
N SER A 215 -20.93 38.06 37.56
CA SER A 215 -21.96 38.51 36.62
C SER A 215 -21.45 39.71 35.83
N ALA A 216 -21.93 39.88 34.61
CA ALA A 216 -21.55 41.00 33.77
C ALA A 216 -22.39 42.24 34.09
N ASP A 217 -21.74 43.32 34.52
CA ASP A 217 -22.34 44.63 34.71
C ASP A 217 -21.95 45.60 33.58
N ALA A 218 -22.76 46.65 33.39
CA ALA A 218 -22.44 47.70 32.43
C ALA A 218 -21.05 48.32 32.73
N GLY A 219 -20.19 48.31 31.72
CA GLY A 219 -18.82 48.80 31.81
C GLY A 219 -17.77 47.72 32.06
N ASP A 220 -18.15 46.48 32.37
CA ASP A 220 -17.23 45.35 32.50
C ASP A 220 -16.53 45.04 31.17
N ILE A 221 -15.33 44.45 31.28
CA ILE A 221 -14.58 43.97 30.12
C ILE A 221 -14.50 42.46 30.16
N ILE A 222 -15.03 41.81 29.14
CA ILE A 222 -15.01 40.36 28.96
C ILE A 222 -14.05 40.02 27.82
N VAL A 223 -13.11 39.13 28.08
CA VAL A 223 -12.21 38.56 27.07
C VAL A 223 -12.72 37.19 26.69
N TYR A 224 -13.14 37.04 25.44
CA TYR A 224 -13.50 35.77 24.83
C TYR A 224 -12.28 35.16 24.15
N SER A 225 -12.11 33.85 24.31
CA SER A 225 -11.06 33.08 23.67
C SER A 225 -11.67 31.92 22.87
N TYR A 226 -11.29 31.83 21.59
CA TYR A 226 -11.70 30.81 20.66
C TYR A 226 -10.49 30.00 20.24
N ILE A 227 -10.46 28.70 20.56
CA ILE A 227 -9.41 27.81 20.08
C ILE A 227 -9.98 27.02 18.91
N VAL A 228 -9.46 27.27 17.71
CA VAL A 228 -9.82 26.55 16.48
C VAL A 228 -8.72 25.54 16.16
N ARG A 229 -9.09 24.28 15.97
CA ARG A 229 -8.18 23.17 15.70
C ARG A 229 -8.53 22.47 14.40
N ASN A 230 -7.52 22.21 13.58
CA ASN A 230 -7.65 21.34 12.41
C ASN A 230 -7.57 19.89 12.86
N VAL A 231 -8.72 19.20 12.81
CA VAL A 231 -8.86 17.79 13.19
C VAL A 231 -8.98 16.86 11.99
N GLY A 232 -8.97 17.40 10.76
CA GLY A 232 -8.97 16.62 9.53
C GLY A 232 -7.56 16.25 9.05
N ASN A 233 -7.47 15.66 7.85
CA ASN A 233 -6.21 15.14 7.29
C ASN A 233 -5.54 16.03 6.22
N VAL A 234 -6.09 17.22 5.95
CA VAL A 234 -5.54 18.21 5.01
C VAL A 234 -5.36 19.57 5.68
N ALA A 235 -4.37 20.35 5.22
CA ALA A 235 -4.20 21.72 5.67
C ALA A 235 -5.38 22.59 5.22
N LEU A 236 -5.80 23.54 6.06
CA LEU A 236 -6.88 24.47 5.79
C LEU A 236 -6.32 25.87 5.60
N SER A 237 -7.03 26.70 4.84
CA SER A 237 -6.68 28.10 4.60
C SER A 237 -7.84 29.02 4.90
N ASP A 238 -7.58 30.32 5.08
CA ASP A 238 -8.62 31.34 5.29
C ASP A 238 -9.50 31.06 6.53
N VAL A 239 -8.86 30.62 7.62
CA VAL A 239 -9.55 30.21 8.85
C VAL A 239 -9.92 31.44 9.66
N HIS A 240 -11.21 31.65 9.92
CA HIS A 240 -11.70 32.78 10.70
C HIS A 240 -12.86 32.36 11.61
N VAL A 241 -13.11 33.15 12.65
CA VAL A 241 -14.22 32.94 13.59
C VAL A 241 -15.29 33.99 13.36
N VAL A 242 -16.53 33.53 13.18
CA VAL A 242 -17.71 34.40 13.24
C VAL A 242 -18.43 34.10 14.55
N ASP A 243 -18.47 35.10 15.42
CA ASP A 243 -19.25 35.06 16.65
C ASP A 243 -20.35 36.12 16.62
N ARG A 244 -21.55 35.74 17.05
CA ARG A 244 -22.71 36.65 17.10
C ARG A 244 -23.03 36.92 18.56
N HIS A 245 -22.76 38.14 19.02
CA HIS A 245 -23.22 38.64 20.31
C HIS A 245 -24.59 39.30 20.17
N GLY A 246 -25.52 39.01 21.10
CA GLY A 246 -26.85 39.63 21.17
C GLY A 246 -27.98 38.86 20.47
N SER A 247 -29.23 39.18 20.84
CA SER A 247 -30.47 38.50 20.43
C SER A 247 -30.93 38.76 18.98
N ASP A 248 -30.13 39.43 18.17
CA ASP A 248 -30.52 39.80 16.81
C ASP A 248 -29.99 38.78 15.79
N GLU A 249 -30.88 37.89 15.35
CA GLU A 249 -30.69 36.95 14.23
C GLU A 249 -30.31 37.63 12.89
N ALA A 250 -30.26 38.96 12.82
CA ALA A 250 -30.03 39.74 11.61
C ALA A 250 -28.55 40.01 11.26
N HIS A 251 -27.59 39.79 12.17
CA HIS A 251 -26.16 39.95 11.87
C HIS A 251 -25.53 38.62 11.42
N ALA A 252 -26.20 37.97 10.46
CA ALA A 252 -25.61 36.85 9.76
C ALA A 252 -24.47 37.34 8.86
N LEU A 253 -23.26 37.46 9.42
CA LEU A 253 -22.04 37.72 8.67
C LEU A 253 -21.91 36.67 7.57
N THR A 254 -22.13 37.12 6.34
CA THR A 254 -21.82 36.42 5.10
C THR A 254 -20.31 36.23 5.00
N LEU A 255 -19.90 35.00 4.68
CA LEU A 255 -18.50 34.59 4.49
C LEU A 255 -17.93 35.23 3.22
N ASP A 256 -17.40 36.44 3.35
CA ASP A 256 -16.55 37.10 2.38
C ASP A 256 -15.46 37.85 3.18
N SER A 257 -14.19 37.57 2.88
CA SER A 257 -13.03 38.25 3.45
C SER A 257 -13.08 39.78 3.28
N SER A 258 -13.85 40.30 2.33
CA SER A 258 -14.09 41.72 2.11
C SER A 258 -15.14 42.35 3.04
N ALA A 259 -16.02 41.55 3.66
CA ALA A 259 -17.04 42.03 4.59
C ALA A 259 -16.47 42.31 5.99
N TYR A 260 -15.35 41.66 6.35
CA TYR A 260 -14.74 41.76 7.67
C TYR A 260 -14.02 43.11 7.89
N ALA A 261 -13.35 43.65 6.86
CA ALA A 261 -12.71 44.96 6.94
C ALA A 261 -13.71 46.12 7.17
N GLY A 262 -14.98 45.91 6.82
CA GLY A 262 -16.06 46.89 7.00
C GLY A 262 -16.78 46.82 8.35
N ALA A 263 -16.57 45.76 9.15
CA ALA A 263 -17.22 45.57 10.44
C ALA A 263 -16.45 46.18 11.63
N LEU A 264 -15.31 46.86 11.38
CA LEU A 264 -14.62 47.70 12.37
C LEU A 264 -15.29 49.08 12.54
N GLY A 265 -16.61 49.10 12.44
CA GLY A 265 -17.44 50.27 12.69
C GLY A 265 -17.84 50.31 14.17
N ASN A 266 -17.61 51.48 14.79
CA ASN A 266 -18.27 51.93 16.02
C ASN A 266 -18.08 51.11 17.31
N GLY A 267 -16.82 50.91 17.73
CA GLY A 267 -16.47 50.86 19.16
C GLY A 267 -16.48 49.50 19.84
N GLU A 268 -16.50 48.42 19.08
CA GLU A 268 -16.44 47.04 19.59
C GLU A 268 -15.03 46.43 19.42
N GLY A 269 -14.74 45.37 20.18
CA GLY A 269 -13.42 44.86 20.55
C GLY A 269 -12.35 44.67 19.47
N GLN A 270 -11.08 44.80 19.91
CA GLN A 270 -9.93 44.39 19.10
C GLN A 270 -9.82 42.86 19.09
N TRP A 271 -9.78 42.28 17.89
CA TRP A 271 -9.41 40.87 17.70
C TRP A 271 -7.88 40.74 17.76
N ASP A 272 -7.39 39.82 18.60
CA ASP A 272 -6.00 39.39 18.63
C ASP A 272 -5.92 37.91 18.29
N MET A 273 -4.85 37.51 17.60
CA MET A 273 -4.66 36.13 17.15
C MET A 273 -3.29 35.63 17.57
N SER A 274 -3.24 34.41 18.10
CA SER A 274 -1.99 33.75 18.42
C SER A 274 -2.05 32.28 18.08
N GLU A 275 -0.97 31.76 17.48
CA GLU A 275 -0.78 30.32 17.33
C GLU A 275 -0.60 29.70 18.72
N THR A 276 -1.45 28.73 19.06
CA THR A 276 -1.40 28.09 20.39
C THR A 276 -0.96 26.64 20.33
N THR A 277 -0.96 26.01 19.16
CA THR A 277 -0.36 24.69 18.97
C THR A 277 0.25 24.58 17.58
N PRO A 278 1.56 24.31 17.49
CA PRO A 278 2.22 24.03 16.22
C PRO A 278 1.48 22.95 15.43
N ALA A 279 1.39 23.14 14.12
CA ALA A 279 0.94 22.08 13.22
C ALA A 279 1.79 20.83 13.45
N LYS A 280 1.12 19.67 13.50
CA LYS A 280 1.83 18.39 13.51
C LYS A 280 2.41 18.08 12.13
N PHE A 281 1.70 18.48 11.07
CA PHE A 281 2.10 18.30 9.67
C PHE A 281 1.71 19.51 8.82
N GLY A 282 2.69 20.01 8.05
CA GLY A 282 2.61 21.33 7.40
C GLY A 282 3.07 22.46 8.32
N ALA A 283 3.09 23.69 7.80
CA ALA A 283 3.35 24.89 8.60
C ALA A 283 2.04 25.62 8.88
N ASN A 284 1.89 26.09 10.11
CA ASN A 284 0.94 27.16 10.43
C ASN A 284 1.54 28.46 9.93
N GLU A 285 0.83 29.14 9.03
CA GLU A 285 1.34 30.34 8.37
C GLU A 285 0.22 31.37 8.31
N ASP A 286 0.43 32.52 8.94
CA ASP A 286 -0.41 33.69 8.72
C ASP A 286 0.35 34.67 7.83
N ALA A 287 -0.02 34.71 6.56
CA ALA A 287 0.61 35.59 5.58
C ALA A 287 0.15 37.05 5.72
N ASN A 288 -0.99 37.29 6.39
CA ASN A 288 -1.67 38.59 6.39
C ASN A 288 -1.74 39.26 7.77
N GLY A 289 -1.30 38.59 8.84
CA GLY A 289 -0.91 39.17 10.12
C GLY A 289 -1.76 40.36 10.58
N GLY A 290 -2.86 40.08 11.30
CA GLY A 290 -3.69 41.12 11.91
C GLY A 290 -4.99 41.47 11.17
N ASP A 291 -5.43 40.65 10.21
CA ASP A 291 -6.70 40.78 9.49
C ASP A 291 -7.84 39.91 10.09
N ALA A 292 -7.64 39.36 11.30
CA ALA A 292 -8.50 38.39 11.98
C ALA A 292 -8.79 37.11 11.18
N VAL A 293 -7.99 36.84 10.15
CA VAL A 293 -8.00 35.61 9.36
C VAL A 293 -6.67 34.91 9.58
N PHE A 294 -6.71 33.62 9.88
CA PHE A 294 -5.51 32.80 9.93
C PHE A 294 -5.26 32.16 8.56
N GLY A 295 -4.18 32.59 7.90
CA GLY A 295 -3.90 32.26 6.51
C GLY A 295 -3.89 30.75 6.21
N LYS A 296 -3.22 29.95 7.04
CA LYS A 296 -3.07 28.50 6.85
C LYS A 296 -2.91 27.77 8.17
N LEU A 297 -3.82 26.83 8.43
CA LEU A 297 -3.84 25.95 9.60
C LEU A 297 -3.45 24.53 9.20
N GLY A 298 -2.24 24.11 9.57
CA GLY A 298 -1.72 22.77 9.29
C GLY A 298 -2.46 21.68 10.07
N VAL A 299 -2.29 20.43 9.65
CA VAL A 299 -2.99 19.28 10.25
C VAL A 299 -2.58 19.12 11.71
N GLY A 300 -3.58 18.98 12.59
CA GLY A 300 -3.40 18.88 14.03
C GLY A 300 -2.96 20.20 14.70
N GLY A 301 -2.79 21.28 13.94
CA GLY A 301 -2.49 22.62 14.47
C GLY A 301 -3.70 23.28 15.10
N ALA A 302 -3.45 24.28 15.95
CA ALA A 302 -4.48 25.12 16.54
C ALA A 302 -4.08 26.60 16.55
N VAL A 303 -5.05 27.45 16.28
CA VAL A 303 -4.97 28.91 16.36
C VAL A 303 -5.97 29.40 17.40
N THR A 304 -5.59 30.41 18.18
CA THR A 304 -6.48 31.09 19.12
C THR A 304 -6.82 32.49 18.66
N PHE A 305 -8.12 32.77 18.61
CA PHE A 305 -8.66 34.10 18.42
C PHE A 305 -9.10 34.63 19.77
N ILE A 306 -8.79 35.89 20.06
CA ILE A 306 -9.15 36.59 21.28
C ILE A 306 -10.01 37.78 20.88
N TYR A 307 -11.16 37.94 21.51
CA TYR A 307 -12.06 39.07 21.32
C TYR A 307 -12.35 39.74 22.66
N THR A 308 -12.13 41.05 22.76
CA THR A 308 -12.37 41.81 24.00
C THR A 308 -13.65 42.62 23.89
N HIS A 309 -14.70 42.22 24.61
CA HIS A 309 -15.97 42.94 24.65
C HIS A 309 -16.05 43.86 25.86
N ARG A 310 -16.55 45.09 25.70
CA ARG A 310 -16.96 45.93 26.82
C ARG A 310 -18.48 45.90 26.91
N VAL A 311 -19.01 45.47 28.04
CA VAL A 311 -20.46 45.42 28.28
C VAL A 311 -21.00 46.84 28.27
N THR A 312 -21.95 47.11 27.39
CA THR A 312 -22.57 48.42 27.26
C THR A 312 -23.71 48.59 28.26
N GLN A 313 -24.06 49.85 28.55
CA GLN A 313 -25.26 50.12 29.35
C GLN A 313 -26.54 49.62 28.66
N GLU A 314 -26.58 49.65 27.32
CA GLU A 314 -27.72 49.16 26.54
C GLU A 314 -27.91 47.64 26.68
N GLU A 315 -26.83 46.86 26.56
CA GLU A 315 -26.86 45.40 26.80
C GLU A 315 -27.31 45.06 28.22
N PHE A 316 -26.86 45.83 29.21
CA PHE A 316 -27.26 45.65 30.60
C PHE A 316 -28.70 46.11 30.88
N ASP A 317 -29.23 47.08 30.15
CA ASP A 317 -30.61 47.56 30.32
C ASP A 317 -31.63 46.67 29.58
N ALA A 318 -31.19 45.81 28.66
CA ALA A 318 -32.04 44.96 27.80
C ALA A 318 -32.50 43.62 28.42
N GLN A 319 -32.05 43.28 29.64
CA GLN A 319 -32.47 42.08 30.41
C GLN A 319 -33.89 42.17 30.98
#